data_AF-A0A354I4B2-F1
#
_entry.id   AF-A0A354I4B2-F1
#
_cell.length_a   1.000
_cell.length_b   1.000
_cell.length_c   1.000
_cell.angle_alpha   90.00
_cell.angle_beta   90.00
_cell.angle_gamma   90.00
#
_symmetry.space_group_name_H-M   'P 1'
#
loop_
_entity.id
_entity.type
_entity.pdbx_description
1 polymer ?
#
loop_
_entity_poly.entity_id
_entity_poly.type
_entity_poly.pdbx_seq_one_letter_code
_entity_poly.pdbx_strand_id
1 'polypeptide(L)'
;VDEACAMIKTELDSMPAELDEIRRRIMQMEIEEAALKKETDHLSQGRLENLQKELAENRDIFNAQKAKWDSEKASVDQVNKVKEQMDELNTQMEAAKRDYDLN
;
A
#
# COMPACT_ATOMS: atom_id res chain seq x y z
N VAL A 1 7.21 -3.03 -25.55
CA VAL A 1 7.61 -3.96 -24.48
C VAL A 1 7.75 -3.21 -23.16
N ASP A 2 8.36 -2.03 -23.14
CA ASP A 2 8.48 -1.20 -21.92
C ASP A 2 7.15 -0.69 -21.33
N GLU A 3 6.13 -0.40 -22.14
CA GLU A 3 4.84 0.11 -21.61
C GLU A 3 4.07 -0.91 -20.78
N ALA A 4 4.09 -2.19 -21.15
CA ALA A 4 3.45 -3.25 -20.39
C ALA A 4 4.18 -3.51 -19.06
N CYS A 5 5.52 -3.45 -19.07
CA CYS A 5 6.32 -3.55 -17.85
C CYS A 5 6.11 -2.34 -16.93
N ALA A 6 5.97 -1.13 -17.47
CA ALA A 6 5.69 0.07 -16.70
C ALA A 6 4.30 0.03 -16.03
N MET A 7 3.27 -0.45 -16.74
CA MET A 7 1.91 -0.56 -16.20
C MET A 7 1.84 -1.56 -15.04
N ILE A 8 2.46 -2.74 -15.19
CA ILE A 8 2.53 -3.76 -14.13
C ILE A 8 3.27 -3.23 -12.89
N LYS A 9 4.36 -2.47 -13.08
CA LYS A 9 5.11 -1.88 -11.98
C LYS A 9 4.28 -0.85 -11.21
N THR A 10 3.49 -0.05 -11.92
CA THR A 10 2.59 0.94 -11.32
C THR A 10 1.45 0.30 -10.52
N GLU A 11 0.89 -0.80 -11.04
CA GLU A 11 -0.15 -1.58 -10.34
C GLU A 11 0.40 -2.25 -9.08
N LEU A 12 1.61 -2.82 -9.13
CA LEU A 12 2.31 -3.40 -7.97
C LEU A 12 2.64 -2.35 -6.90
N ASP A 13 2.92 -1.11 -7.30
CA ASP A 13 3.24 -0.03 -6.39
C ASP A 13 2.01 0.59 -5.71
N SER A 14 0.82 0.35 -6.26
CA SER A 14 -0.44 0.93 -5.78
C SER A 14 -1.09 0.10 -4.67
N MET A 15 -1.86 0.77 -3.81
CA MET A 15 -2.60 0.10 -2.74
C MET A 15 -3.63 -0.86 -3.35
N PRO A 16 -3.72 -2.12 -2.86
CA PRO A 16 -4.72 -3.07 -3.33
C PRO A 16 -6.13 -2.48 -3.29
N ALA A 17 -6.94 -2.77 -4.31
CA ALA A 17 -8.30 -2.27 -4.41
C ALA A 17 -9.13 -2.56 -3.14
N GLU A 18 -8.95 -3.75 -2.56
CA GLU A 18 -9.60 -4.16 -1.31
C GLU A 18 -9.24 -3.24 -0.12
N LEU A 19 -7.98 -2.85 0.00
CA LEU A 19 -7.52 -1.91 1.04
C LEU A 19 -8.07 -0.50 0.82
N ASP A 20 -8.14 -0.04 -0.43
CA ASP A 20 -8.72 1.27 -0.76
C ASP A 20 -10.24 1.31 -0.50
N GLU A 21 -10.96 0.22 -0.79
CA GLU A 21 -12.38 0.10 -0.47
C GLU A 21 -12.65 0.19 1.03
N ILE A 22 -11.90 -0.55 1.86
CA ILE A 22 -12.03 -0.49 3.32
C ILE A 22 -11.70 0.92 3.82
N ARG A 23 -10.64 1.55 3.29
CA ARG A 23 -10.26 2.92 3.65
C ARG A 23 -11.36 3.93 3.34
N ARG A 24 -11.99 3.83 2.17
CA ARG A 24 -13.12 4.71 1.79
C ARG A 24 -14.31 4.49 2.71
N ARG A 25 -14.59 3.24 3.08
CA ARG A 25 -15.67 2.91 4.03
C ARG A 25 -15.41 3.50 5.41
N ILE A 26 -14.19 3.36 5.94
CA ILE A 26 -13.79 3.99 7.21
C ILE A 26 -14.00 5.50 7.15
N MET A 27 -13.56 6.16 6.07
CA MET A 27 -13.74 7.61 5.90
C MET A 27 -15.22 8.02 5.91
N GLN A 28 -16.09 7.29 5.21
CA GLN A 28 -17.54 7.56 5.24
C GLN A 28 -18.12 7.43 6.64
N MET A 29 -17.72 6.39 7.38
CA MET A 29 -18.16 6.17 8.75
C MET A 29 -17.63 7.23 9.71
N GLU A 30 -16.41 7.75 9.52
CA GLU A 30 -15.85 8.86 10.30
C GLU A 30 -16.65 10.16 10.09
N ILE A 31 -17.08 10.41 8.85
CA ILE A 31 -17.93 11.57 8.54
C ILE A 31 -19.31 11.41 9.20
N GLU A 32 -19.90 10.22 9.13
CA GLU A 32 -21.17 9.92 9.80
C GLU A 32 -21.03 10.04 11.33
N GLU A 33 -19.92 9.54 11.90
CA GLU A 33 -19.63 9.64 13.33
C GLU A 33 -19.54 11.12 13.76
N ALA A 34 -18.87 11.96 12.97
CA ALA A 34 -18.76 13.39 13.22
C ALA A 34 -20.10 14.14 13.11
N ALA A 35 -21.02 13.66 12.26
CA ALA A 35 -22.38 14.18 12.17
C ALA A 35 -23.21 13.77 13.39
N LEU A 36 -23.23 12.48 13.73
CA LEU A 36 -24.00 11.93 14.84
C LEU A 36 -23.54 12.47 16.21
N LYS A 37 -22.24 12.78 16.37
CA LYS A 37 -21.71 13.44 17.58
C LYS A 37 -22.33 14.81 17.88
N LYS A 38 -22.97 15.46 16.91
CA LYS A 38 -23.66 16.75 17.08
C LYS A 38 -25.13 16.60 17.46
N GLU A 39 -25.67 15.39 17.36
CA GLU A 39 -27.06 15.07 17.67
C GLU A 39 -27.17 14.63 19.14
N THR A 40 -28.27 14.99 19.79
CA THR A 40 -28.48 14.76 21.23
C THR A 40 -29.63 13.81 21.55
N ASP A 41 -30.32 13.30 20.53
CA ASP A 41 -31.44 12.38 20.73
C ASP A 41 -30.94 10.95 21.02
N HIS A 42 -31.79 10.20 21.73
CA HIS A 42 -31.47 8.85 22.19
C HIS A 42 -31.23 7.86 21.04
N LEU A 43 -31.87 8.07 19.89
CA LEU A 43 -31.74 7.19 18.73
C LEU A 43 -30.35 7.38 18.09
N SER A 44 -29.92 8.62 17.93
CA SER A 44 -28.61 8.97 17.38
C SER A 44 -27.45 8.57 18.29
N GLN A 45 -27.62 8.61 19.61
CA GLN A 45 -26.63 8.07 20.55
C GLN A 45 -26.45 6.55 20.39
N GLY A 46 -27.55 5.79 20.28
CA GLY A 46 -27.47 4.34 20.05
C GLY A 46 -26.85 3.99 18.70
N ARG A 47 -27.16 4.78 17.65
CA ARG A 47 -26.53 4.63 16.33
C ARG A 47 -25.04 4.95 16.38
N LEU A 48 -24.64 5.99 17.10
CA LEU A 48 -23.24 6.39 17.26
C LEU A 48 -22.42 5.27 17.91
N GLU A 49 -22.93 4.64 18.97
CA GLU A 49 -22.22 3.52 19.63
C GLU A 49 -22.01 2.33 18.69
N ASN A 50 -23.02 1.96 17.91
CA ASN A 50 -22.90 0.87 16.95
C ASN A 50 -21.91 1.23 15.83
N LEU A 51 -22.01 2.45 15.29
CA LEU A 51 -21.10 2.95 14.27
C LEU A 51 -19.65 2.94 14.75
N GLN A 52 -19.39 3.35 16.00
CA GLN A 52 -18.05 3.32 16.58
C GLN A 52 -17.46 1.91 16.71
N LYS A 53 -18.29 0.92 17.05
CA LYS A 53 -17.86 -0.49 17.08
C LYS A 53 -17.49 -0.99 15.68
N GLU A 54 -18.35 -0.77 14.70
CA GLU A 54 -18.07 -1.15 13.32
C GLU A 54 -16.83 -0.42 12.77
N LEU A 55 -16.64 0.86 13.14
CA LEU A 55 -15.49 1.66 12.72
C LEU A 55 -14.19 1.11 13.32
N ALA A 56 -14.20 0.70 14.59
CA ALA A 56 -13.07 0.03 15.22
C ALA A 56 -12.73 -1.30 14.51
N GLU A 57 -13.74 -2.14 14.24
CA GLU A 57 -13.55 -3.41 13.53
C GLU A 57 -12.96 -3.19 12.13
N ASN A 58 -13.49 -2.23 11.35
CA ASN A 58 -12.98 -1.91 10.02
C ASN A 58 -11.54 -1.37 10.08
N ARG A 59 -11.20 -0.54 11.09
CA ARG A 59 -9.83 -0.05 11.29
C ARG A 59 -8.86 -1.19 11.62
N ASP A 60 -9.27 -2.14 12.44
CA ASP A 60 -8.43 -3.29 12.79
C ASP A 60 -8.17 -4.17 11.56
N ILE A 61 -9.20 -4.44 10.76
CA ILE A 61 -9.07 -5.18 9.50
C ILE A 61 -8.14 -4.44 8.53
N PHE A 62 -8.35 -3.12 8.34
CA PHE A 62 -7.52 -2.29 7.48
C PHE A 62 -6.05 -2.32 7.92
N ASN A 63 -5.79 -2.13 9.21
CA ASN A 63 -4.44 -2.12 9.75
C ASN A 63 -3.73 -3.47 9.57
N ALA A 64 -4.44 -4.58 9.82
CA ALA A 64 -3.89 -5.92 9.63
C ALA A 64 -3.53 -6.19 8.16
N GLN A 65 -4.44 -5.88 7.24
CA GLN A 65 -4.19 -6.05 5.80
C GLN A 65 -3.10 -5.11 5.29
N LYS A 66 -3.08 -3.86 5.74
CA LYS A 66 -2.06 -2.88 5.37
C LYS A 66 -0.68 -3.31 5.85
N ALA A 67 -0.57 -3.81 7.09
CA ALA A 67 0.71 -4.31 7.61
C ALA A 67 1.24 -5.50 6.80
N LYS A 68 0.35 -6.41 6.40
CA LYS A 68 0.71 -7.52 5.51
C LYS A 68 1.22 -7.01 4.16
N TRP A 69 0.49 -6.10 3.52
CA TRP A 69 0.87 -5.51 2.25
C TRP A 69 2.19 -4.73 2.32
N ASP A 70 2.38 -3.90 3.35
CA ASP A 70 3.63 -3.15 3.56
C ASP A 70 4.83 -4.10 3.69
N SER A 71 4.66 -5.24 4.39
CA SER A 71 5.69 -6.28 4.53
C SER A 71 6.01 -7.00 3.21
N GLU A 72 4.98 -7.30 2.41
CA GLU A 72 5.15 -7.92 1.10
C GLU A 72 5.86 -6.96 0.13
N LYS A 73 5.44 -5.69 0.11
CA LYS A 73 6.07 -4.65 -0.69
C LYS A 73 7.55 -4.46 -0.33
N ALA A 74 7.86 -4.35 0.96
CA ALA A 74 9.24 -4.21 1.42
C ALA A 74 10.14 -5.38 0.98
N SER A 75 9.60 -6.61 0.97
CA SER A 75 10.32 -7.79 0.51
C SER A 75 10.60 -7.76 -0.99
N VAL A 76 9.62 -7.34 -1.79
CA VAL A 76 9.77 -7.16 -3.24
C VAL A 76 10.78 -6.07 -3.56
N ASP A 77 10.70 -4.93 -2.88
CA ASP A 77 11.62 -3.81 -3.06
C ASP A 77 13.07 -4.21 -2.75
N GLN A 78 13.28 -5.02 -1.70
CA GLN A 78 14.60 -5.55 -1.38
C GLN A 78 15.15 -6.44 -2.50
N VAL A 79 14.34 -7.34 -3.05
CA VAL A 79 14.75 -8.21 -4.16
C VAL A 79 15.09 -7.39 -5.40
N ASN A 80 14.27 -6.39 -5.73
CA ASN A 80 14.51 -5.50 -6.86
C ASN A 80 15.83 -4.73 -6.71
N LYS A 81 16.09 -4.20 -5.51
CA LYS A 81 17.36 -3.51 -5.21
C LYS A 81 18.57 -4.42 -5.39
N VAL A 82 18.50 -5.66 -4.94
CA VAL A 82 19.60 -6.63 -5.13
C VAL A 82 19.82 -6.92 -6.61
N LYS A 83 18.76 -7.06 -7.40
CA LYS A 83 18.86 -7.25 -8.86
C LYS A 83 19.50 -6.05 -9.55
N GLU A 84 19.07 -4.83 -9.21
CA GLU A 84 19.67 -3.60 -9.74
C GLU A 84 21.17 -3.52 -9.44
N GLN A 85 21.59 -3.89 -8.23
CA GLN A 85 23.02 -3.96 -7.86
C GLN A 85 23.78 -5.02 -8.68
N MET A 86 23.18 -6.18 -8.93
CA MET A 86 23.79 -7.22 -9.77
C MET A 86 23.96 -6.76 -11.21
N ASP A 87 22.96 -6.09 -11.78
CA ASP A 87 22.99 -5.57 -13.14
C ASP A 87 24.02 -4.43 -13.28
N GLU A 88 24.13 -3.57 -12.26
CA GLU A 88 25.17 -2.54 -12.19
C GLU A 88 26.58 -3.15 -12.15
N LEU A 89 26.81 -4.15 -11.29
CA LEU A 89 28.10 -4.86 -11.21
C LEU A 89 28.44 -5.57 -12.52
N ASN A 90 27.47 -6.23 -13.17
CA ASN A 90 27.67 -6.86 -14.47
C ASN A 90 28.06 -5.84 -15.53
N THR A 91 27.39 -4.68 -15.55
CA THR A 91 27.72 -3.59 -16.48
C THR A 91 29.13 -3.05 -16.24
N GLN A 92 29.51 -2.86 -14.98
CA GLN A 92 30.87 -2.44 -14.60
C GLN A 92 31.92 -3.48 -15.01
N MET A 93 31.64 -4.79 -14.84
CA MET A 93 32.52 -5.87 -15.28
C MET A 93 32.71 -5.88 -16.81
N GLU A 94 31.63 -5.74 -17.58
CA GLU A 94 31.70 -5.68 -19.04
C GLU A 94 32.47 -4.44 -19.52
N ALA A 95 32.28 -3.29 -18.88
CA ALA A 95 33.07 -2.09 -19.15
C ALA A 95 34.56 -2.33 -18.86
N ALA A 96 34.90 -2.89 -17.71
CA ALA A 96 36.28 -3.18 -17.32
C ALA A 96 36.97 -4.20 -18.25
N LYS A 97 36.24 -5.25 -18.69
CA LYS A 97 36.76 -6.21 -19.68
C LYS A 97 37.04 -5.52 -21.01
N ARG A 98 36.15 -4.64 -21.45
CA ARG A 98 36.31 -3.91 -22.71
C ARG A 98 37.50 -2.95 -22.67
N ASP A 99 37.71 -2.27 -21.55
CA ASP A 99 38.89 -1.41 -21.35
C ASP A 99 40.20 -2.21 -21.29
N TYR A 100 40.17 -3.44 -20.74
CA TYR A 100 41.34 -4.32 -20.72
C TYR A 100 41.69 -4.88 -22.11
N ASP A 101 40.68 -5.21 -22.93
CA ASP A 101 40.88 -5.73 -24.30
C ASP A 101 41.34 -4.63 -25.30
N LEU A 102 41.27 -3.36 -24.90
CA LEU A 102 41.72 -2.20 -25.69
C LEU A 102 43.14 -1.72 -25.32
N ASN A 103 43.81 -2.34 -24.34
CA ASN A 103 45.19 -2.04 -23.92
C ASN A 103 46.16 -3.16 -24.30
#